data_AF-A0A1H6WC02-F1
#
_entry.id   AF-A0A1H6WC02-F1
#
_cell.length_a   1.000
_cell.length_b   1.000
_cell.length_c   1.000
_cell.angle_alpha   90.00
_cell.angle_beta   90.00
_cell.angle_gamma   90.00
#
_symmetry.space_group_name_H-M   'P 1'
#
loop_
_entity.id
_entity.type
_entity.pdbx_description
1 polymer ?
#
loop_
_entity_poly.entity_id
_entity_poly.type
_entity_poly.pdbx_seq_one_letter_code
_entity_poly.pdbx_strand_id
1 'polypeptide(L)'
;MGLNFFKNRQNEQKDEMDHAPVVTPPEFDSEEAKKQNRFTMLVEAIAQIPDHSGIAIKGVVHGRCHVDDKVVMLHPGRIINQVTIDRIELNGQRADYAEDEEAVIRINALKDAKKVLPFSVLTSILPQAKIDVNTAIENPYLLGLAQDFRKFHSNQNYMNLLVFELVHSNYITPLRIMGEQEETEDGKVKFKKGAQIGFLSVKDPQEEGKFVFPLFTDWKELREWKGVFDDNHPPKTMIFTFPSVLSMLKENHTGLLINGFGKSPLVIPMAMIEKITSLDAYQREFVKKEPMPSGDDSAAHSKQ
;
A
#
# COMPACT_ATOMS: atom_id res chain seq x y z
N MET A 1 -21.19 20.15 0.81
CA MET A 1 -19.86 20.75 1.08
C MET A 1 -18.71 20.09 0.29
N GLY A 2 -18.95 19.09 -0.59
CA GLY A 2 -17.89 18.40 -1.34
C GLY A 2 -17.27 19.17 -2.53
N LEU A 3 -17.97 20.14 -3.13
CA LEU A 3 -17.46 20.86 -4.31
C LEU A 3 -16.36 21.90 -4.01
N ASN A 4 -16.28 22.44 -2.78
CA ASN A 4 -15.29 23.47 -2.45
C ASN A 4 -13.89 22.90 -2.16
N PHE A 5 -13.77 21.58 -1.97
CA PHE A 5 -12.49 20.92 -1.72
C PHE A 5 -11.60 20.86 -2.99
N PHE A 6 -12.21 20.78 -4.17
CA PHE A 6 -11.50 20.60 -5.44
C PHE A 6 -10.96 21.90 -6.07
N LYS A 7 -11.54 23.06 -5.76
CA LYS A 7 -11.16 24.33 -6.39
C LYS A 7 -9.87 24.93 -5.84
N ASN A 8 -9.56 24.76 -4.56
CA ASN A 8 -8.38 25.38 -3.93
C ASN A 8 -7.05 24.66 -4.23
N ARG A 9 -7.07 23.46 -4.83
CA ARG A 9 -5.86 22.65 -5.11
C ARG A 9 -5.22 22.88 -6.49
N GLN A 10 -5.79 23.71 -7.37
CA GLN A 10 -5.24 23.87 -8.73
C GLN A 10 -3.81 24.44 -8.76
N ASN A 11 -3.42 25.25 -7.77
CA ASN A 11 -2.06 25.77 -7.69
C ASN A 11 -1.08 24.79 -7.02
N GLU A 12 -1.52 24.02 -6.02
CA GLU A 12 -0.70 22.99 -5.35
C GLU A 12 -0.51 21.74 -6.23
N GLN A 13 -1.48 21.44 -7.10
CA GLN A 13 -1.40 20.39 -8.13
C GLN A 13 -0.20 20.55 -9.06
N LYS A 14 0.21 21.80 -9.34
CA LYS A 14 1.28 22.09 -10.27
C LYS A 14 2.67 21.82 -9.66
N ASP A 15 2.87 22.26 -8.42
CA ASP A 15 4.14 22.09 -7.71
C ASP A 15 4.40 20.61 -7.31
N GLU A 16 3.36 19.84 -6.95
CA GLU A 16 3.52 18.39 -6.68
C GLU A 16 3.77 17.57 -7.95
N MET A 17 3.09 17.90 -9.08
CA MET A 17 3.32 17.22 -10.36
C MET A 17 4.70 17.49 -10.95
N ASP A 18 5.28 18.68 -10.71
CA ASP A 18 6.63 19.03 -11.15
C ASP A 18 7.74 18.28 -10.38
N HIS A 19 7.41 17.61 -9.27
CA HIS A 19 8.38 16.95 -8.38
C HIS A 19 8.13 15.46 -8.11
N ALA A 20 6.98 14.91 -8.51
CA ALA A 20 6.71 13.49 -8.33
C ALA A 20 7.57 12.63 -9.30
N PRO A 21 8.31 11.63 -8.79
CA PRO A 21 9.22 10.85 -9.62
C PRO A 21 8.44 9.98 -10.61
N VAL A 22 8.78 10.12 -11.89
CA VAL A 22 8.37 9.15 -12.92
C VAL A 22 9.30 7.96 -12.81
N VAL A 23 8.70 6.78 -12.66
CA VAL A 23 9.42 5.55 -12.38
C VAL A 23 9.06 4.52 -13.43
N THR A 24 10.08 3.90 -14.01
CA THR A 24 9.93 2.68 -14.81
C THR A 24 9.88 1.48 -13.87
N PRO A 25 9.06 0.45 -14.16
CA PRO A 25 9.14 -0.79 -13.42
C PRO A 25 10.58 -1.29 -13.41
N PRO A 26 11.12 -1.69 -12.24
CA PRO A 26 12.40 -2.38 -12.23
C PRO A 26 12.28 -3.62 -13.12
N GLU A 27 13.31 -3.89 -13.91
CA GLU A 27 13.46 -5.19 -14.57
C GLU A 27 13.49 -6.24 -13.46
N PHE A 28 12.38 -6.93 -13.24
CA PHE A 28 12.40 -8.09 -12.38
C PHE A 28 13.11 -9.17 -13.15
N ASP A 29 14.29 -9.55 -12.67
CA ASP A 29 14.91 -10.78 -13.09
C ASP A 29 13.92 -11.90 -12.78
N SER A 30 13.27 -12.40 -13.83
CA SER A 30 12.09 -13.28 -13.72
C SER A 30 12.40 -14.59 -12.97
N GLU A 31 13.68 -14.85 -12.71
CA GLU A 31 14.23 -15.94 -11.91
C GLU A 31 14.22 -15.66 -10.39
N GLU A 32 14.49 -14.44 -9.92
CA GLU A 32 14.48 -14.13 -8.47
C GLU A 32 13.05 -14.03 -7.91
N ALA A 33 12.13 -13.46 -8.68
CA ALA A 33 10.70 -13.43 -8.34
C ALA A 33 10.04 -14.82 -8.32
N LYS A 34 10.59 -15.78 -9.09
CA LYS A 34 10.17 -17.19 -9.05
C LYS A 34 10.81 -17.97 -7.89
N LYS A 35 11.95 -17.50 -7.35
CA LYS A 35 12.69 -18.17 -6.26
C LYS A 35 12.21 -17.78 -4.86
N GLN A 36 11.65 -16.59 -4.67
CA GLN A 36 11.09 -16.21 -3.37
C GLN A 36 9.63 -16.67 -3.27
N ASN A 37 9.36 -17.56 -2.32
CA ASN A 37 8.03 -17.88 -1.84
C ASN A 37 7.40 -16.60 -1.26
N ARG A 38 6.72 -15.83 -2.12
CA ARG A 38 6.09 -14.56 -1.76
C ARG A 38 4.73 -14.85 -1.15
N PHE A 39 4.52 -14.36 0.06
CA PHE A 39 3.23 -14.47 0.71
C PHE A 39 2.93 -13.33 1.68
N THR A 40 1.66 -13.20 2.00
CA THR A 40 1.12 -12.39 3.09
C THR A 40 0.09 -13.24 3.83
N MET A 41 0.02 -13.07 5.14
CA MET A 41 -0.95 -13.76 6.00
C MET A 41 -1.38 -12.79 7.10
N LEU A 42 -2.66 -12.43 7.13
CA LEU A 42 -3.23 -11.66 8.22
C LEU A 42 -3.40 -12.58 9.45
N VAL A 43 -2.92 -12.13 10.60
CA VAL A 43 -3.08 -12.86 11.87
C VAL A 43 -4.49 -12.67 12.40
N GLU A 44 -5.28 -13.73 12.32
CA GLU A 44 -6.69 -13.76 12.75
C GLU A 44 -6.85 -14.20 14.20
N ALA A 45 -6.03 -15.18 14.60
CA ALA A 45 -6.01 -15.70 15.96
C ALA A 45 -4.59 -16.07 16.36
N ILE A 46 -4.33 -15.98 17.67
CA ILE A 46 -3.03 -16.24 18.27
C ILE A 46 -3.26 -17.15 19.48
N ALA A 47 -2.44 -18.18 19.61
CA ALA A 47 -2.42 -19.08 20.75
C ALA A 47 -1.01 -19.17 21.33
N GLN A 48 -0.93 -19.16 22.66
CA GLN A 48 0.30 -19.46 23.38
C GLN A 48 0.53 -20.98 23.34
N ILE A 49 1.74 -21.42 23.02
CA ILE A 49 2.09 -22.85 23.12
C ILE A 49 2.24 -23.21 24.61
N PRO A 50 1.64 -24.32 25.11
CA PRO A 50 1.60 -24.63 26.54
C PRO A 50 2.96 -24.70 27.26
N ASP A 51 4.02 -25.11 26.57
CA ASP A 51 5.38 -25.19 27.10
C ASP A 51 6.16 -23.87 26.99
N HIS A 52 5.49 -22.77 26.60
CA HIS A 52 6.07 -21.46 26.33
C HIS A 52 7.22 -21.46 25.30
N SER A 53 7.30 -22.49 24.45
CA SER A 53 8.34 -22.60 23.42
C SER A 53 8.11 -21.68 22.22
N GLY A 54 6.95 -21.04 22.12
CA GLY A 54 6.61 -20.11 21.04
C GLY A 54 5.14 -19.73 21.07
N ILE A 55 4.67 -19.23 19.94
CA ILE A 55 3.25 -18.98 19.66
C ILE A 55 2.82 -19.75 18.41
N ALA A 56 1.51 -19.98 18.30
CA ALA A 56 0.86 -20.40 17.07
C ALA A 56 -0.06 -19.26 16.61
N ILE A 57 0.00 -18.92 15.32
CA ILE A 57 -0.88 -17.93 14.69
C ILE A 57 -1.73 -18.64 13.64
N LYS A 58 -2.95 -18.18 13.45
CA LYS A 58 -3.90 -18.70 12.45
C LYS A 58 -4.33 -17.60 11.49
N GLY A 59 -4.50 -17.95 10.22
CA GLY A 59 -4.97 -17.07 9.15
C GLY A 59 -4.88 -17.72 7.78
N VAL A 60 -5.26 -16.98 6.74
CA VAL A 60 -5.12 -17.42 5.34
C VAL A 60 -3.79 -16.96 4.79
N VAL A 61 -2.99 -17.91 4.28
CA VAL A 61 -1.77 -17.61 3.53
C VAL A 61 -2.19 -17.26 2.11
N HIS A 62 -1.84 -16.06 1.63
CA HIS A 62 -2.02 -15.64 0.24
C HIS A 62 -0.67 -15.66 -0.45
N GLY A 63 -0.49 -16.49 -1.48
CA GLY A 63 0.83 -16.88 -1.99
C GLY A 63 1.34 -18.15 -1.31
N ARG A 64 2.67 -18.34 -1.24
CA ARG A 64 3.28 -19.57 -0.71
C ARG A 64 4.32 -19.26 0.38
N CYS A 65 4.35 -20.06 1.45
CA CYS A 65 5.38 -20.06 2.48
C CYS A 65 5.83 -21.49 2.83
N HIS A 66 7.05 -21.64 3.35
CA HIS A 66 7.61 -22.91 3.80
C HIS A 66 8.10 -22.85 5.24
N VAL A 67 8.23 -24.01 5.87
CA VAL A 67 9.02 -24.16 7.08
C VAL A 67 10.45 -23.67 6.83
N ASP A 68 11.05 -23.05 7.84
CA ASP A 68 12.37 -22.40 7.84
C ASP A 68 12.47 -21.09 7.03
N ASP A 69 11.40 -20.62 6.40
CA ASP A 69 11.38 -19.30 5.76
C ASP A 69 11.65 -18.20 6.80
N LYS A 70 12.61 -17.32 6.47
CA LYS A 70 12.89 -16.09 7.22
C LYS A 70 11.94 -14.99 6.72
N VAL A 71 11.12 -14.49 7.61
CA VAL A 71 9.98 -13.62 7.28
C VAL A 71 9.88 -12.48 8.30
N VAL A 72 8.99 -11.53 8.05
CA VAL A 72 8.70 -10.43 8.97
C VAL A 72 7.26 -10.51 9.46
N MET A 73 7.09 -10.25 10.74
CA MET A 73 5.81 -9.95 11.36
C MET A 73 5.68 -8.43 11.44
N LEU A 74 4.70 -7.89 10.71
CA LEU A 74 4.37 -6.48 10.67
C LEU A 74 3.18 -6.23 11.58
N HIS A 75 3.39 -5.45 12.64
CA HIS A 75 2.32 -5.06 13.55
C HIS A 75 1.78 -3.67 13.18
N PRO A 76 0.54 -3.33 13.59
CA PRO A 76 0.05 -1.96 13.62
C PRO A 76 1.09 -0.97 14.18
N GLY A 77 1.22 0.20 13.55
CA GLY A 77 2.15 1.23 14.02
C GLY A 77 3.62 1.00 13.63
N ARG A 78 3.87 0.21 12.57
CA ARG A 78 5.22 -0.03 11.98
C ARG A 78 6.21 -0.74 12.92
N ILE A 79 5.72 -1.53 13.87
CA ILE A 79 6.58 -2.42 14.67
C ILE A 79 6.85 -3.67 13.84
N ILE A 80 8.13 -4.02 13.68
CA ILE A 80 8.59 -5.12 12.82
C ILE A 80 9.37 -6.12 13.66
N ASN A 81 8.99 -7.39 13.58
CA ASN A 81 9.77 -8.50 14.13
C ASN A 81 10.24 -9.42 13.01
N GLN A 82 11.56 -9.65 12.93
CA GLN A 82 12.10 -10.71 12.09
C GLN A 82 11.90 -12.06 12.78
N VAL A 83 11.34 -13.01 12.07
CA VAL A 83 10.99 -14.34 12.60
C VAL A 83 11.30 -15.43 11.57
N THR A 84 11.29 -16.68 12.03
CA THR A 84 11.40 -17.85 11.18
C THR A 84 10.17 -18.73 11.41
N ILE A 85 9.61 -19.27 10.32
CA ILE A 85 8.52 -20.24 10.38
C ILE A 85 9.06 -21.57 10.90
N ASP A 86 8.62 -21.99 12.08
CA ASP A 86 9.09 -23.25 12.71
C ASP A 86 8.25 -24.45 12.29
N ARG A 87 6.95 -24.25 12.09
CA ARG A 87 6.01 -25.30 11.70
C ARG A 87 4.82 -24.71 10.97
N ILE A 88 4.33 -25.44 9.99
CA ILE A 88 3.06 -25.19 9.33
C ILE A 88 2.14 -26.37 9.62
N GLU A 89 0.89 -26.08 9.96
CA GLU A 89 -0.17 -27.07 10.11
C GLU A 89 -1.36 -26.70 9.23
N LEU A 90 -1.79 -27.65 8.40
CA LEU A 90 -2.94 -27.56 7.50
C LEU A 90 -3.97 -28.59 7.96
N ASN A 91 -5.20 -28.15 8.25
CA ASN A 91 -6.27 -29.03 8.74
C ASN A 91 -5.84 -29.91 9.96
N GLY A 92 -4.98 -29.37 10.82
CA GLY A 92 -4.45 -30.06 12.01
C GLY A 92 -3.34 -31.08 11.74
N GLN A 93 -2.85 -31.18 10.50
CA GLN A 93 -1.71 -32.03 10.14
C GLN A 93 -0.49 -31.18 9.80
N ARG A 94 0.70 -31.67 10.14
CA ARG A 94 1.95 -30.99 9.80
C ARG A 94 2.16 -30.98 8.28
N ALA A 95 2.58 -29.84 7.76
CA ALA A 95 2.97 -29.65 6.38
C ALA A 95 4.32 -28.94 6.28
N ASP A 96 4.99 -29.09 5.13
CA ASP A 96 6.26 -28.42 4.83
C ASP A 96 6.04 -27.02 4.23
N TYR A 97 4.86 -26.77 3.66
CA TYR A 97 4.47 -25.49 3.06
C TYR A 97 2.95 -25.26 3.17
N ALA A 98 2.53 -24.02 2.94
CA ALA A 98 1.13 -23.64 2.74
C ALA A 98 1.02 -22.75 1.49
N GLU A 99 -0.07 -22.88 0.72
CA GLU A 99 -0.30 -22.04 -0.45
C GLU A 99 -1.77 -21.68 -0.64
N ASP A 100 -2.08 -20.38 -0.66
CA ASP A 100 -3.43 -19.85 -0.91
C ASP A 100 -4.53 -20.52 -0.06
N GLU A 101 -4.23 -20.83 1.21
CA GLU A 101 -5.09 -21.62 2.11
C GLU A 101 -4.98 -21.21 3.59
N GLU A 102 -5.94 -21.66 4.41
CA GLU A 102 -5.90 -21.46 5.86
C GLU A 102 -4.81 -22.33 6.49
N ALA A 103 -3.93 -21.72 7.29
CA ALA A 103 -2.86 -22.40 7.97
C ALA A 103 -2.73 -21.96 9.43
N VAL A 104 -2.18 -22.85 10.25
CA VAL A 104 -1.63 -22.51 11.56
C VAL A 104 -0.11 -22.52 11.46
N ILE A 105 0.51 -21.38 11.78
CA ILE A 105 1.95 -21.19 11.70
C ILE A 105 2.52 -21.06 13.11
N ARG A 106 3.54 -21.86 13.41
CA ARG A 106 4.27 -21.79 14.68
C ARG A 106 5.51 -20.91 14.54
N ILE A 107 5.72 -20.05 15.53
CA ILE A 107 6.88 -19.15 15.60
C ILE A 107 7.54 -19.32 16.98
N ASN A 108 8.73 -19.91 17.01
CA ASN A 108 9.45 -20.16 18.26
C ASN A 108 10.16 -18.91 18.80
N ALA A 109 10.49 -17.93 17.95
CA ALA A 109 11.18 -16.71 18.36
C ALA A 109 10.31 -15.79 19.24
N LEU A 110 8.98 -15.85 19.06
CA LEU A 110 8.01 -15.07 19.82
C LEU A 110 7.46 -15.94 20.95
N LYS A 111 7.85 -15.66 22.20
CA LYS A 111 7.52 -16.48 23.37
C LYS A 111 6.25 -16.07 24.10
N ASP A 112 5.74 -14.87 23.82
CA ASP A 112 4.58 -14.29 24.49
C ASP A 112 3.55 -13.81 23.46
N ALA A 113 2.41 -14.50 23.42
CA ALA A 113 1.29 -14.18 22.54
C ALA A 113 0.79 -12.74 22.68
N LYS A 114 0.93 -12.11 23.87
CA LYS A 114 0.48 -10.73 24.12
C LYS A 114 1.31 -9.69 23.38
N LYS A 115 2.50 -10.06 22.87
CA LYS A 115 3.34 -9.17 22.06
C LYS A 115 2.91 -9.12 20.60
N VAL A 116 2.04 -10.03 20.16
CA VAL A 116 1.49 -10.00 18.81
C VAL A 116 0.16 -9.27 18.83
N LEU A 117 0.13 -8.12 18.17
CA LEU A 117 -1.08 -7.31 18.07
C LEU A 117 -2.11 -7.94 17.11
N PRO A 118 -3.42 -7.78 17.35
CA PRO A 118 -4.44 -8.20 16.39
C PRO A 118 -4.21 -7.56 15.02
N PHE A 119 -4.52 -8.31 13.95
CA PHE A 119 -4.34 -7.88 12.55
C PHE A 119 -2.90 -7.59 12.13
N SER A 120 -1.93 -8.16 12.85
CA SER A 120 -0.55 -8.21 12.36
C SER A 120 -0.49 -9.00 11.04
N VAL A 121 0.47 -8.70 10.18
CA VAL A 121 0.68 -9.42 8.91
C VAL A 121 2.02 -10.15 8.97
N LEU A 122 2.00 -11.47 8.82
CA LEU A 122 3.20 -12.26 8.56
C LEU A 122 3.45 -12.29 7.06
N THR A 123 4.67 -11.99 6.62
CA THR A 123 4.98 -11.89 5.19
C THR A 123 6.45 -12.07 4.89
N SER A 124 6.77 -12.60 3.71
CA SER A 124 8.14 -12.60 3.18
C SER A 124 8.50 -11.28 2.46
N ILE A 125 7.55 -10.37 2.28
CA ILE A 125 7.74 -9.08 1.62
C ILE A 125 8.25 -8.05 2.65
N LEU A 126 9.47 -7.57 2.45
CA LEU A 126 10.06 -6.58 3.33
C LEU A 126 9.41 -5.20 3.11
N PRO A 127 9.01 -4.49 4.17
CA PRO A 127 8.52 -3.12 4.03
C PRO A 127 9.68 -2.20 3.62
N GLN A 128 9.38 -1.22 2.78
CA GLN A 128 10.36 -0.21 2.40
C GLN A 128 10.49 0.87 3.48
N ALA A 129 11.71 1.12 3.94
CA ALA A 129 11.98 2.20 4.91
C ALA A 129 12.02 3.59 4.25
N LYS A 130 12.37 3.67 2.96
CA LYS A 130 12.40 4.89 2.15
C LYS A 130 11.92 4.55 0.75
N ILE A 131 11.23 5.50 0.12
CA ILE A 131 10.89 5.39 -1.30
C ILE A 131 12.19 5.53 -2.08
N ASP A 132 12.60 4.46 -2.74
CA ASP A 132 13.63 4.49 -3.76
C ASP A 132 12.97 4.16 -5.10
N VAL A 133 13.01 5.14 -6.01
CA VAL A 133 12.44 5.06 -7.35
C VAL A 133 13.03 3.91 -8.17
N ASN A 134 14.21 3.42 -7.83
CA ASN A 134 14.84 2.29 -8.51
C ASN A 134 14.42 0.94 -7.91
N THR A 135 13.65 0.94 -6.82
CA THR A 135 13.21 -0.27 -6.13
C THR A 135 11.71 -0.44 -6.19
N ALA A 136 11.28 -1.70 -6.10
CA ALA A 136 9.88 -2.02 -6.15
C ALA A 136 9.14 -1.46 -4.92
N ILE A 137 8.30 -0.42 -5.04
CA ILE A 137 7.38 -0.05 -3.94
C ILE A 137 6.57 -1.27 -3.53
N GLU A 138 6.50 -1.49 -2.22
CA GLU A 138 5.77 -2.58 -1.61
C GLU A 138 5.09 -2.05 -0.35
N ASN A 139 3.76 -2.23 -0.26
CA ASN A 139 3.00 -1.94 0.96
C ASN A 139 2.46 -3.26 1.54
N PRO A 140 3.32 -4.14 2.08
CA PRO A 140 2.94 -5.51 2.42
C PRO A 140 1.89 -5.61 3.53
N TYR A 141 1.87 -4.64 4.44
CA TYR A 141 0.86 -4.58 5.49
C TYR A 141 -0.52 -4.20 4.93
N LEU A 142 -0.61 -3.16 4.09
CA LEU A 142 -1.85 -2.81 3.38
C LEU A 142 -2.32 -3.96 2.46
N LEU A 143 -1.40 -4.63 1.78
CA LEU A 143 -1.69 -5.80 0.96
C LEU A 143 -2.32 -6.93 1.79
N GLY A 144 -1.72 -7.27 2.94
CA GLY A 144 -2.26 -8.30 3.84
C GLY A 144 -3.63 -7.95 4.40
N LEU A 145 -3.89 -6.67 4.72
CA LEU A 145 -5.24 -6.24 5.09
C LEU A 145 -6.20 -6.39 3.90
N ALA A 146 -5.87 -5.82 2.74
CA ALA A 146 -6.73 -5.81 1.56
C ALA A 146 -7.21 -7.20 1.14
N GLN A 147 -6.35 -8.21 1.23
CA GLN A 147 -6.66 -9.59 0.86
C GLN A 147 -7.79 -10.22 1.70
N ASP A 148 -7.89 -9.86 2.97
CA ASP A 148 -8.90 -10.40 3.90
C ASP A 148 -10.01 -9.39 4.23
N PHE A 149 -10.12 -8.30 3.46
CA PHE A 149 -11.14 -7.27 3.64
C PHE A 149 -12.56 -7.84 3.73
N ARG A 150 -12.93 -8.76 2.82
CA ARG A 150 -14.27 -9.36 2.81
C ARG A 150 -14.62 -10.04 4.14
N LYS A 151 -13.63 -10.63 4.81
CA LYS A 151 -13.81 -11.33 6.08
C LYS A 151 -13.93 -10.37 7.26
N PHE A 152 -13.17 -9.28 7.27
CA PHE A 152 -13.03 -8.40 8.44
C PHE A 152 -13.65 -7.00 8.31
N HIS A 153 -14.25 -6.63 7.18
CA HIS A 153 -14.82 -5.28 6.96
C HIS A 153 -15.88 -4.83 7.98
N SER A 154 -16.51 -5.75 8.71
CA SER A 154 -17.46 -5.44 9.79
C SER A 154 -16.80 -5.20 11.15
N ASN A 155 -15.51 -5.50 11.30
CA ASN A 155 -14.74 -5.27 12.52
C ASN A 155 -14.19 -3.83 12.54
N GLN A 156 -14.62 -3.04 13.53
CA GLN A 156 -14.23 -1.63 13.64
C GLN A 156 -12.72 -1.42 13.78
N ASN A 157 -12.02 -2.27 14.55
CA ASN A 157 -10.58 -2.14 14.75
C ASN A 157 -9.82 -2.43 13.46
N TYR A 158 -10.23 -3.46 12.74
CA TYR A 158 -9.70 -3.76 11.41
C TYR A 158 -9.93 -2.59 10.44
N MET A 159 -11.16 -2.04 10.40
CA MET A 159 -11.48 -0.92 9.51
C MET A 159 -10.69 0.35 9.85
N ASN A 160 -10.48 0.64 11.14
CA ASN A 160 -9.63 1.76 11.56
C ASN A 160 -8.18 1.58 11.09
N LEU A 161 -7.63 0.37 11.21
CA LEU A 161 -6.29 0.04 10.72
C LEU A 161 -6.19 0.15 9.20
N LEU A 162 -7.16 -0.41 8.48
CA LEU A 162 -7.21 -0.31 7.02
C LEU A 162 -7.24 1.15 6.56
N VAL A 163 -8.11 1.98 7.15
CA VAL A 163 -8.17 3.42 6.82
C VAL A 163 -6.85 4.11 7.12
N PHE A 164 -6.23 3.82 8.27
CA PHE A 164 -4.93 4.38 8.61
C PHE A 164 -3.88 4.02 7.54
N GLU A 165 -3.75 2.75 7.17
CA GLU A 165 -2.78 2.31 6.17
C GLU A 165 -3.09 2.84 4.77
N LEU A 166 -4.37 2.92 4.40
CA LEU A 166 -4.81 3.50 3.13
C LEU A 166 -4.33 4.95 2.96
N VAL A 167 -4.48 5.78 3.98
CA VAL A 167 -4.13 7.21 3.86
C VAL A 167 -2.63 7.49 3.98
N HIS A 168 -1.86 6.57 4.57
CA HIS A 168 -0.41 6.70 4.77
C HIS A 168 0.43 5.97 3.71
N SER A 169 -0.19 5.19 2.82
CA SER A 169 0.51 4.42 1.80
C SER A 169 0.87 5.26 0.57
N ASN A 170 1.90 4.79 -0.14
CA ASN A 170 2.25 5.28 -1.47
C ASN A 170 1.77 4.27 -2.50
N TYR A 171 1.21 4.78 -3.60
CA TYR A 171 0.60 3.98 -4.64
C TYR A 171 1.34 4.17 -5.96
N ILE A 172 1.49 3.08 -6.71
CA ILE A 172 1.91 3.11 -8.10
C ILE A 172 0.67 3.34 -8.95
N THR A 173 0.76 4.25 -9.92
CA THR A 173 -0.26 4.41 -10.96
C THR A 173 0.40 4.42 -12.35
N PRO A 174 -0.11 3.64 -13.32
CA PRO A 174 0.36 3.73 -14.69
C PRO A 174 -0.09 5.04 -15.34
N LEU A 175 0.77 5.58 -16.21
CA LEU A 175 0.47 6.81 -16.94
C LEU A 175 0.86 6.70 -18.42
N ARG A 176 0.24 7.54 -19.22
CA ARG A 176 0.60 7.79 -20.62
C ARG A 176 1.13 9.20 -20.75
N ILE A 177 2.21 9.34 -21.50
CA ILE A 177 2.81 10.63 -21.78
C ILE A 177 2.62 10.90 -23.26
N MET A 178 1.93 11.99 -23.57
CA MET A 178 1.70 12.46 -24.92
C MET A 178 2.60 13.67 -25.19
N GLY A 179 3.30 13.68 -26.33
CA GLY A 179 4.24 14.73 -26.71
C GLY A 179 5.70 14.28 -26.65
N GLU A 180 6.60 15.17 -27.08
CA GLU A 180 8.04 14.90 -27.15
C GLU A 180 8.70 14.79 -25.78
N GLN A 181 9.66 13.87 -25.69
CA GLN A 181 10.39 13.51 -24.48
C GLN A 181 11.89 13.53 -24.78
N GLU A 182 12.69 13.94 -23.80
CA GLU A 182 14.15 13.77 -23.84
C GLU A 182 14.55 12.85 -22.70
N GLU A 183 15.14 11.71 -23.04
CA GLU A 183 15.82 10.86 -22.07
C GLU A 183 17.17 11.49 -21.72
N THR A 184 17.43 11.65 -20.43
CA THR A 184 18.75 12.07 -19.93
C THR A 184 19.59 10.84 -19.61
N GLU A 185 20.91 10.98 -19.64
CA GLU A 185 21.88 9.90 -19.36
C GLU A 185 21.62 9.18 -18.01
N ASP A 186 20.98 9.84 -17.05
CA ASP A 186 20.65 9.30 -15.72
C ASP A 186 19.36 8.46 -15.67
N GLY A 187 18.71 8.17 -16.81
CA GLY A 187 17.41 7.48 -16.84
C GLY A 187 16.22 8.37 -16.45
N LYS A 188 16.42 9.67 -16.24
CA LYS A 188 15.33 10.64 -16.04
C LYS A 188 14.74 11.04 -17.40
N VAL A 189 13.44 11.32 -17.41
CA VAL A 189 12.73 11.82 -18.60
C VAL A 189 12.44 13.30 -18.39
N LYS A 190 12.93 14.15 -19.29
CA LYS A 190 12.61 15.58 -19.32
C LYS A 190 11.45 15.81 -20.28
N PHE A 191 10.38 16.42 -19.77
CA PHE A 191 9.21 16.78 -20.57
C PHE A 191 9.44 18.07 -21.32
N LYS A 192 9.23 18.06 -22.64
CA LYS A 192 9.20 19.30 -23.42
C LYS A 192 7.93 20.09 -23.12
N LYS A 193 8.00 21.41 -23.27
CA LYS A 193 6.87 22.32 -23.11
C LYS A 193 5.72 21.88 -24.02
N GLY A 194 4.57 21.55 -23.43
CA GLY A 194 3.39 21.06 -24.16
C GLY A 194 3.13 19.55 -24.00
N ALA A 195 4.00 18.80 -23.31
CA ALA A 195 3.72 17.41 -22.96
C ALA A 195 2.47 17.31 -22.06
N GLN A 196 1.66 16.27 -22.28
CA GLN A 196 0.47 15.96 -21.48
C GLN A 196 0.64 14.61 -20.78
N ILE A 197 0.28 14.56 -19.51
CA ILE A 197 0.26 13.33 -18.72
C ILE A 197 -1.20 12.88 -18.60
N GLY A 198 -1.49 11.68 -19.08
CA GLY A 198 -2.77 11.01 -18.94
C GLY A 198 -2.68 9.87 -17.95
N PHE A 199 -3.55 9.86 -16.95
CA PHE A 199 -3.70 8.73 -16.03
C PHE A 199 -4.80 7.79 -16.55
N LEU A 200 -4.59 6.50 -16.41
CA LEU A 200 -5.55 5.50 -16.88
C LEU A 200 -6.63 5.27 -15.82
N SER A 201 -7.89 5.22 -16.25
CA SER A 201 -9.03 4.80 -15.43
C SER A 201 -9.69 3.57 -16.02
N VAL A 202 -10.31 2.76 -15.17
CA VAL A 202 -11.05 1.55 -15.58
C VAL A 202 -12.54 1.87 -15.59
N LYS A 203 -13.29 1.36 -16.57
CA LYS A 203 -14.76 1.54 -16.58
C LYS A 203 -15.38 0.88 -15.36
N ASP A 204 -16.31 1.56 -14.72
CA ASP A 204 -17.13 0.96 -13.67
C ASP A 204 -18.14 0.00 -14.31
N PRO A 205 -18.12 -1.31 -13.98
CA PRO A 205 -19.09 -2.24 -14.55
C PRO A 205 -20.51 -2.03 -14.03
N GLN A 206 -20.70 -1.29 -12.93
CA GLN A 206 -22.00 -1.05 -12.30
C GLN A 206 -22.64 0.28 -12.73
N GLU A 207 -21.85 1.23 -13.22
CA GLU A 207 -22.34 2.57 -13.58
C GLU A 207 -21.85 3.00 -14.97
N GLU A 208 -22.78 3.12 -15.92
CA GLU A 208 -22.45 3.52 -17.29
C GLU A 208 -21.84 4.92 -17.35
N GLY A 209 -20.74 5.07 -18.11
CA GLY A 209 -20.02 6.33 -18.24
C GLY A 209 -19.21 6.75 -17.00
N LYS A 210 -19.18 5.91 -15.96
CA LYS A 210 -18.35 6.09 -14.77
C LYS A 210 -17.10 5.23 -14.80
N PHE A 211 -16.14 5.62 -13.97
CA PHE A 211 -14.82 5.02 -13.93
C PHE A 211 -14.34 4.83 -12.49
N VAL A 212 -13.49 3.84 -12.27
CA VAL A 212 -12.71 3.70 -11.04
C VAL A 212 -11.24 4.02 -11.33
N PHE A 213 -10.57 4.67 -10.38
CA PHE A 213 -9.17 5.04 -10.52
C PHE A 213 -8.27 3.92 -9.93
N PRO A 214 -7.51 3.20 -10.77
CA PRO A 214 -6.69 2.08 -10.32
C PRO A 214 -5.42 2.56 -9.61
N LEU A 215 -5.13 1.91 -8.48
CA LEU A 215 -3.92 2.10 -7.68
C LEU A 215 -3.30 0.74 -7.37
N PHE A 216 -1.98 0.71 -7.27
CA PHE A 216 -1.24 -0.53 -7.00
C PHE A 216 -0.33 -0.35 -5.80
N THR A 217 -0.30 -1.36 -4.93
CA THR A 217 0.59 -1.38 -3.76
C THR A 217 1.96 -1.95 -4.06
N ASP A 218 2.09 -2.64 -5.20
CA ASP A 218 3.31 -3.29 -5.66
C ASP A 218 3.29 -3.55 -7.17
N TRP A 219 4.47 -3.83 -7.71
CA TRP A 219 4.66 -4.04 -9.15
C TRP A 219 4.12 -5.38 -9.66
N LYS A 220 3.97 -6.38 -8.79
CA LYS A 220 3.40 -7.67 -9.19
C LYS A 220 1.93 -7.47 -9.53
N GLU A 221 1.18 -6.78 -8.66
CA GLU A 221 -0.23 -6.43 -8.90
C GLU A 221 -0.40 -5.54 -10.15
N LEU A 222 0.50 -4.58 -10.40
CA LEU A 222 0.44 -3.78 -11.64
C LEU A 222 0.63 -4.63 -12.90
N ARG A 223 1.53 -5.63 -12.86
CA ARG A 223 1.79 -6.51 -14.01
C ARG A 223 0.63 -7.45 -14.34
N GLU A 224 -0.28 -7.71 -13.40
CA GLU A 224 -1.51 -8.46 -13.69
C GLU A 224 -2.44 -7.68 -14.63
N TRP A 225 -2.28 -6.35 -14.75
CA TRP A 225 -3.01 -5.55 -15.73
C TRP A 225 -2.45 -5.74 -17.15
N LYS A 226 -2.90 -6.80 -17.81
CA LYS A 226 -2.53 -7.12 -19.20
C LYS A 226 -2.89 -6.00 -20.17
N GLY A 227 -1.95 -5.63 -21.04
CA GLY A 227 -2.14 -4.61 -22.08
C GLY A 227 -2.16 -3.17 -21.57
N VAL A 228 -1.82 -2.92 -20.30
CA VAL A 228 -1.63 -1.56 -19.78
C VAL A 228 -0.43 -0.87 -20.43
N PHE A 229 0.60 -1.66 -20.76
CA PHE A 229 1.81 -1.24 -21.47
C PHE A 229 1.97 -2.05 -22.75
N ASP A 230 2.49 -1.41 -23.79
CA ASP A 230 2.76 -1.99 -25.12
C ASP A 230 3.96 -1.29 -25.78
N ASP A 231 4.39 -1.74 -26.96
CA ASP A 231 5.56 -1.19 -27.66
C ASP A 231 5.41 0.32 -27.97
N ASN A 232 4.18 0.82 -28.11
CA ASN A 232 3.91 2.25 -28.33
C ASN A 232 3.75 3.03 -27.01
N HIS A 233 3.49 2.32 -25.91
CA HIS A 233 3.29 2.87 -24.57
C HIS A 233 4.13 2.09 -23.57
N PRO A 234 5.46 2.30 -23.58
CA PRO A 234 6.36 1.59 -22.69
C PRO A 234 5.99 1.87 -21.22
N PRO A 235 6.35 0.97 -20.30
CA PRO A 235 5.96 1.09 -18.90
C PRO A 235 6.42 2.39 -18.25
N LYS A 236 5.48 3.29 -17.98
CA LYS A 236 5.70 4.52 -17.21
C LYS A 236 4.70 4.60 -16.08
N THR A 237 5.20 4.86 -14.89
CA THR A 237 4.37 5.00 -13.69
C THR A 237 4.78 6.22 -12.89
N MET A 238 3.91 6.61 -11.97
CA MET A 238 4.21 7.57 -10.93
C MET A 238 3.80 7.03 -9.58
N ILE A 239 4.48 7.57 -8.57
CA ILE A 239 4.25 7.26 -7.16
C ILE A 239 3.44 8.41 -6.58
N PHE A 240 2.29 8.10 -5.99
CA PHE A 240 1.46 9.10 -5.33
C PHE A 240 1.11 8.71 -3.90
N THR A 241 1.07 9.72 -3.04
CA THR A 241 0.44 9.61 -1.72
C THR A 241 -1.08 9.58 -1.88
N PHE A 242 -1.80 9.09 -0.86
CA PHE A 242 -3.27 9.12 -0.87
C PHE A 242 -3.83 10.54 -1.09
N PRO A 243 -3.38 11.61 -0.37
CA PRO A 243 -3.85 12.97 -0.65
C PRO A 243 -3.63 13.43 -2.09
N SER A 244 -2.48 13.10 -2.71
CA SER A 244 -2.20 13.47 -4.10
C SER A 244 -3.14 12.73 -5.06
N VAL A 245 -3.40 11.44 -4.84
CA VAL A 245 -4.39 10.67 -5.62
C VAL A 245 -5.78 11.32 -5.58
N LEU A 246 -6.23 11.79 -4.42
CA LEU A 246 -7.54 12.43 -4.31
C LEU A 246 -7.66 13.67 -5.21
N SER A 247 -6.55 14.37 -5.48
CA SER A 247 -6.54 15.53 -6.38
C SER A 247 -6.73 15.13 -7.85
N MET A 248 -6.51 13.87 -8.19
CA MET A 248 -6.62 13.32 -9.55
C MET A 248 -8.02 12.79 -9.86
N LEU A 249 -8.84 12.60 -8.82
CA LEU A 249 -10.23 12.18 -8.97
C LEU A 249 -11.07 13.26 -9.66
N LYS A 250 -12.06 12.81 -10.41
CA LYS A 250 -12.95 13.61 -11.27
C LYS A 250 -14.39 13.24 -10.95
N GLU A 251 -15.36 14.07 -11.35
CA GLU A 251 -16.79 13.84 -11.06
C GLU A 251 -17.36 12.53 -11.63
N ASN A 252 -16.73 11.99 -12.67
CA ASN A 252 -17.09 10.70 -13.26
C ASN A 252 -16.36 9.51 -12.62
N HIS A 253 -15.55 9.72 -11.59
CA HIS A 253 -14.95 8.64 -10.81
C HIS A 253 -15.89 8.18 -9.68
N THR A 254 -16.09 6.87 -9.54
CA THR A 254 -16.93 6.23 -8.49
C THR A 254 -16.12 5.73 -7.30
N GLY A 255 -14.78 5.74 -7.40
CA GLY A 255 -13.88 5.45 -6.30
C GLY A 255 -12.47 5.10 -6.74
N LEU A 256 -11.73 4.48 -5.83
CA LEU A 256 -10.41 3.90 -6.07
C LEU A 256 -10.54 2.37 -6.19
N LEU A 257 -9.71 1.80 -7.05
CA LEU A 257 -9.55 0.36 -7.22
C LEU A 257 -8.11 -0.02 -6.86
N ILE A 258 -7.90 -0.53 -5.65
CA ILE A 258 -6.58 -0.94 -5.17
C ILE A 258 -6.35 -2.41 -5.54
N ASN A 259 -5.23 -2.69 -6.22
CA ASN A 259 -4.83 -4.01 -6.70
C ASN A 259 -5.96 -4.72 -7.47
N GLY A 260 -6.56 -3.98 -8.40
CA GLY A 260 -7.80 -4.35 -9.08
C GLY A 260 -7.74 -5.59 -9.97
N PHE A 261 -6.54 -6.04 -10.33
CA PHE A 261 -6.32 -7.05 -11.36
C PHE A 261 -5.79 -8.38 -10.81
N GLY A 262 -5.46 -8.43 -9.51
CA GLY A 262 -5.11 -9.65 -8.79
C GLY A 262 -6.32 -10.40 -8.23
N LYS A 263 -6.06 -11.31 -7.29
CA LYS A 263 -7.07 -12.21 -6.70
C LYS A 263 -8.06 -11.52 -5.76
N SER A 264 -7.62 -10.45 -5.09
CA SER A 264 -8.37 -9.79 -4.02
C SER A 264 -8.44 -8.27 -4.22
N PRO A 265 -9.21 -7.80 -5.22
CA PRO A 265 -9.34 -6.37 -5.48
C PRO A 265 -10.05 -5.67 -4.31
N LEU A 266 -9.52 -4.51 -3.91
CA LEU A 266 -10.10 -3.65 -2.88
C LEU A 266 -10.69 -2.40 -3.53
N VAL A 267 -12.01 -2.27 -3.47
CA VAL A 267 -12.73 -1.09 -3.96
C VAL A 267 -12.97 -0.13 -2.80
N ILE A 268 -12.48 1.10 -2.93
CA ILE A 268 -12.75 2.19 -1.99
C ILE A 268 -13.75 3.15 -2.66
N PRO A 269 -15.05 3.05 -2.34
CA PRO A 269 -16.07 3.87 -2.98
C PRO A 269 -15.93 5.34 -2.59
N MET A 270 -16.38 6.26 -3.44
CA MET A 270 -16.37 7.71 -3.16
C MET A 270 -16.98 8.06 -1.80
N ALA A 271 -18.09 7.42 -1.41
CA ALA A 271 -18.72 7.64 -0.10
C ALA A 271 -17.79 7.32 1.08
N MET A 272 -16.89 6.34 0.95
CA MET A 272 -15.88 6.04 1.97
C MET A 272 -14.78 7.10 1.97
N ILE A 273 -14.33 7.53 0.79
CA ILE A 273 -13.32 8.60 0.64
C ILE A 273 -13.83 9.90 1.28
N GLU A 274 -15.07 10.28 1.01
CA GLU A 274 -15.72 11.46 1.60
C GLU A 274 -15.77 11.36 3.13
N LYS A 275 -16.16 10.19 3.67
CA LYS A 275 -16.13 9.95 5.12
C LYS A 275 -14.72 10.10 5.69
N ILE A 276 -13.72 9.44 5.12
CA ILE A 276 -12.32 9.50 5.57
C ILE A 276 -11.82 10.94 5.57
N THR A 277 -12.01 11.64 4.46
CA THR A 277 -11.55 13.02 4.30
C THR A 277 -12.29 14.00 5.21
N SER A 278 -13.53 13.72 5.60
CA SER A 278 -14.25 14.55 6.57
C SER A 278 -13.78 14.40 8.01
N LEU A 279 -12.96 13.39 8.33
CA LEU A 279 -12.48 13.15 9.70
C LEU A 279 -11.54 14.27 10.15
N ASP A 280 -11.72 14.75 11.39
CA ASP A 280 -10.85 15.77 11.99
C ASP A 280 -9.38 15.35 12.06
N ALA A 281 -9.11 14.06 12.27
CA ALA A 281 -7.75 13.52 12.24
C ALA A 281 -7.10 13.69 10.87
N TYR A 282 -7.81 13.29 9.80
CA TYR A 282 -7.33 13.44 8.42
C TYR A 282 -7.11 14.92 8.06
N GLN A 283 -8.06 15.79 8.43
CA GLN A 283 -7.96 17.23 8.17
C GLN A 283 -6.77 17.86 8.89
N ARG A 284 -6.49 17.46 10.14
CA ARG A 284 -5.32 17.98 10.88
C ARG A 284 -4.00 17.49 10.30
N GLU A 285 -3.93 16.24 9.87
CA GLU A 285 -2.68 15.64 9.42
C GLU A 285 -2.30 16.02 7.98
N PHE A 286 -3.27 15.99 7.06
CA PHE A 286 -2.99 16.10 5.61
C PHE A 286 -3.46 17.41 4.97
N VAL A 287 -4.18 18.27 5.68
CA VAL A 287 -4.81 19.48 5.10
C VAL A 287 -4.39 20.73 5.85
N LYS A 288 -4.59 20.77 7.17
CA LYS A 288 -4.23 21.91 8.01
C LYS A 288 -2.75 21.84 8.32
N LYS A 289 -1.95 22.71 7.70
CA LYS A 289 -0.61 23.01 8.21
C LYS A 289 -0.78 23.81 9.50
N GLU A 290 -0.84 23.14 10.66
CA GLU A 290 -0.67 23.89 11.91
C GLU A 290 0.74 24.53 11.88
N PRO A 291 0.87 25.83 12.15
CA PRO A 291 2.19 26.44 12.29
C PRO A 291 2.92 25.70 13.41
N MET A 292 4.17 25.28 13.14
CA MET A 292 5.03 24.78 14.21
C MET A 292 5.00 25.80 15.35
N PRO A 293 4.86 25.37 16.62
CA PRO A 293 4.98 26.29 17.72
C PRO A 293 6.33 26.98 17.59
N SER A 294 6.31 28.29 17.31
CA SER A 294 7.47 29.14 17.39
C SER A 294 8.00 28.99 18.81
N GLY A 295 9.20 28.43 18.94
CA GLY A 295 9.90 28.40 20.22
C GLY A 295 9.96 29.81 20.77
N ASP A 296 9.40 29.99 21.96
CA ASP A 296 9.22 31.26 22.63
C ASP A 296 10.50 32.11 22.64
N ASP A 297 10.27 33.40 22.37
CA ASP A 297 11.12 34.51 22.77
C ASP A 297 11.40 34.43 24.28
N SER A 298 12.64 34.15 24.68
CA SER A 298 13.12 34.50 26.01
C SER A 298 14.62 34.83 26.02
N ALA A 299 14.99 36.01 25.53
CA ALA A 299 16.25 36.65 25.92
C ALA A 299 16.26 38.16 25.59
N ALA A 300 15.42 38.95 26.25
CA ALA A 300 15.67 40.38 26.37
C ALA A 300 14.99 40.97 27.60
N HIS A 301 15.77 41.15 28.67
CA HIS A 301 15.81 42.31 29.59
C HIS A 301 15.99 41.90 31.06
N SER A 302 17.25 41.96 31.50
CA SER A 302 17.58 42.50 32.82
C SER A 302 18.96 43.15 32.71
N LYS A 303 18.95 44.47 32.52
CA LYS A 303 20.07 45.33 32.90
C LYS A 303 19.97 45.53 34.42
N GLN A 304 21.05 45.24 35.13
CA GLN A 304 21.50 46.01 36.29
C GLN A 304 22.95 46.40 36.03
#